data_AF-A0A815F0Q4-F1
#
_entry.id   AF-A0A815F0Q4-F1
#
_cell.length_a   1.000
_cell.length_b   1.000
_cell.length_c   1.000
_cell.angle_alpha   90.00
_cell.angle_beta   90.00
_cell.angle_gamma   90.00
#
_symmetry.space_group_name_H-M   'P 1'
#
loop_
_entity.id
_entity.type
_entity.pdbx_description
1 polymer ?
#
loop_
_entity_poly.entity_id
_entity_poly.type
_entity_poly.pdbx_seq_one_letter_code
_entity_poly.pdbx_strand_id
1 'polypeptide(L)'
;MSGEEVCIIVIPNDLPTEENGHEGNTTNNVQHTEEYPCPECEQSLASRLRYHTIPKKSRKSMFRFRRDPTWDPIGSETVGIQCDSVTRIASDPSNSCRIRYQAPGKKDSITIKENGEKKKLQKRYLLYSLNEIYQLFIEENPQIAIGCSSFKSLRPCNVLYKSETPHNLCLCIHHENICLLLQAINERVHGLKSIDLHSFVKLLVCDDTKELCMFKDCSRCSDNFKIKIQDQIIDPSAIIKWSLWSTTKENRTVKVDYDGTVQNCVNVLQTKINPFLFHVFIKRQQSNFFEMFKKKCYR
;
A
#
# COMPACT_ATOMS: atom_id res chain seq x y z
N MET A 1 1.78 4.62 -33.84
CA MET A 1 1.21 3.29 -33.60
C MET A 1 2.33 2.37 -33.16
N SER A 2 2.21 1.85 -31.93
CA SER A 2 3.07 0.90 -31.18
C SER A 2 3.23 1.51 -29.77
N GLY A 3 2.50 1.11 -28.73
CA GLY A 3 2.10 -0.24 -28.33
C GLY A 3 2.77 -0.48 -26.98
N GLU A 4 2.20 0.08 -25.91
CA GLU A 4 2.67 -0.15 -24.54
C GLU A 4 2.23 -1.55 -24.10
N GLU A 5 3.19 -2.47 -23.96
CA GLU A 5 2.99 -3.77 -23.32
C GLU A 5 2.89 -3.57 -21.80
N VAL A 6 1.68 -3.70 -21.28
CA VAL A 6 1.44 -3.84 -19.84
C VAL A 6 1.50 -5.32 -19.50
N CYS A 7 2.49 -5.72 -18.70
CA CYS A 7 2.54 -7.05 -18.08
C CYS A 7 1.40 -7.16 -17.04
N ILE A 8 0.24 -7.63 -17.48
CA ILE A 8 -0.83 -8.10 -16.60
C ILE A 8 -0.57 -9.58 -16.36
N ILE A 9 -0.28 -9.97 -15.13
CA ILE A 9 -0.33 -11.37 -14.72
C ILE A 9 -1.82 -11.74 -14.67
N VAL A 10 -2.30 -12.37 -15.74
CA VAL A 10 -3.62 -12.99 -15.80
C VAL A 10 -3.57 -14.25 -14.94
N ILE A 11 -4.36 -14.28 -13.86
CA ILE A 11 -4.63 -15.51 -13.12
C ILE A 11 -5.70 -16.27 -13.92
N PRO A 12 -5.41 -17.47 -14.47
CA PRO A 12 -6.43 -18.23 -15.17
C PRO A 12 -7.43 -18.76 -14.13
N ASN A 13 -8.66 -18.26 -14.18
CA ASN A 13 -9.81 -19.07 -13.83
C ASN A 13 -10.12 -19.87 -15.08
N ASP A 14 -10.05 -21.21 -15.00
CA ASP A 14 -10.99 -22.13 -15.63
C ASP A 14 -10.55 -23.58 -15.34
N LEU A 15 -11.41 -24.29 -14.60
CA LEU A 15 -11.42 -25.76 -14.52
C LEU A 15 -12.26 -26.28 -15.70
N PRO A 16 -11.78 -27.23 -16.50
CA PRO A 16 -12.65 -28.05 -17.31
C PRO A 16 -13.18 -29.23 -16.48
N THR A 17 -14.48 -29.45 -16.61
CA THR A 17 -15.18 -30.68 -16.26
C THR A 17 -14.90 -31.73 -17.34
N GLU A 18 -14.58 -32.98 -16.97
CA GLU A 18 -14.98 -34.21 -17.66
C GLU A 18 -14.94 -35.42 -16.70
N GLU A 19 -15.89 -36.34 -16.88
CA GLU A 19 -16.14 -37.53 -16.08
C GLU A 19 -15.41 -38.80 -16.61
N ASN A 20 -15.28 -39.78 -15.71
CA ASN A 20 -15.23 -41.24 -15.91
C ASN A 20 -13.91 -41.97 -16.28
N GLY A 21 -13.46 -42.84 -15.36
CA GLY A 21 -13.25 -44.26 -15.69
C GLY A 21 -11.87 -44.91 -15.47
N HIS A 22 -11.77 -45.66 -14.36
CA HIS A 22 -11.07 -46.95 -14.15
C HIS A 22 -9.51 -47.09 -14.08
N GLU A 23 -9.12 -47.64 -12.93
CA GLU A 23 -8.09 -48.67 -12.63
C GLU A 23 -6.61 -48.49 -13.02
N GLY A 24 -5.73 -48.74 -12.03
CA GLY A 24 -4.36 -49.19 -12.29
C GLY A 24 -3.30 -48.70 -11.29
N ASN A 25 -2.97 -49.56 -10.32
CA ASN A 25 -1.75 -49.47 -9.48
C ASN A 25 -0.48 -49.38 -10.33
N THR A 26 0.48 -48.53 -9.95
CA THR A 26 1.92 -48.88 -9.96
C THR A 26 2.76 -47.82 -9.24
N THR A 27 3.62 -48.32 -8.35
CA THR A 27 4.76 -47.65 -7.74
C THR A 27 5.69 -47.05 -8.79
N ASN A 28 6.23 -45.84 -8.58
CA ASN A 28 7.60 -45.52 -8.95
C ASN A 28 8.15 -44.28 -8.21
N ASN A 29 9.39 -44.45 -7.80
CA ASN A 29 10.26 -43.54 -7.09
C ASN A 29 11.10 -42.80 -8.14
N VAL A 30 10.98 -41.48 -8.28
CA VAL A 30 11.90 -40.67 -9.11
C VAL A 30 12.16 -39.31 -8.44
N GLN A 31 13.45 -39.07 -8.21
CA GLN A 31 14.06 -37.82 -7.77
C GLN A 31 13.84 -36.70 -8.79
N HIS A 32 13.56 -35.48 -8.34
CA HIS A 32 13.74 -34.29 -9.17
C HIS A 32 14.75 -33.34 -8.54
N THR A 33 15.80 -33.14 -9.33
CA THR A 33 16.97 -32.29 -9.18
C THR A 33 16.61 -30.81 -9.29
N GLU A 34 17.33 -30.00 -8.52
CA GLU A 34 17.37 -28.54 -8.64
C GLU A 34 17.95 -28.15 -10.02
N GLU A 35 17.10 -27.66 -10.92
CA GLU A 35 17.56 -27.01 -12.16
C GLU A 35 17.71 -25.51 -11.94
N TYR A 36 18.98 -25.07 -11.87
CA TYR A 36 19.39 -23.68 -12.00
C TYR A 36 19.15 -23.18 -13.43
N PRO A 37 18.65 -21.96 -13.66
CA PRO A 37 18.52 -21.43 -15.01
C PRO A 37 19.87 -21.05 -15.64
N CYS A 38 19.91 -21.29 -16.95
CA CYS A 38 20.99 -21.19 -17.95
C CYS A 38 21.91 -19.93 -17.89
N PRO A 39 23.25 -20.07 -18.07
CA PRO A 39 24.22 -18.96 -18.10
C PRO A 39 24.09 -17.97 -19.27
N GLU A 40 23.35 -18.30 -20.34
CA GLU A 40 23.17 -17.41 -21.49
C GLU A 40 22.14 -16.29 -21.24
N CYS A 41 21.33 -16.41 -20.18
CA CYS A 41 20.35 -15.38 -19.81
C CYS A 41 20.98 -14.22 -18.99
N GLU A 42 22.19 -14.40 -18.44
CA GLU A 42 22.87 -13.40 -17.61
C GLU A 42 23.54 -12.29 -18.44
N GLN A 43 23.91 -12.58 -19.69
CA GLN A 43 24.64 -11.63 -20.55
C GLN A 43 23.73 -10.60 -21.24
N SER A 44 22.42 -10.87 -21.36
CA SER A 44 21.47 -9.93 -21.98
C SER A 44 20.91 -8.89 -20.99
N LEU A 45 21.00 -9.13 -19.68
CA LEU A 45 20.61 -8.17 -18.63
C LEU A 45 21.76 -7.22 -18.25
N ALA A 46 23.01 -7.69 -18.31
CA ALA A 46 24.18 -6.88 -18.02
C ALA A 46 24.45 -5.77 -19.06
N SER A 47 23.96 -5.91 -20.28
CA SER A 47 24.18 -4.96 -21.38
C SER A 47 23.19 -3.77 -21.41
N ARG A 48 22.13 -3.78 -20.60
CA ARG A 48 21.10 -2.71 -20.56
C ARG A 48 21.14 -1.81 -19.32
N LEU A 49 22.07 -2.03 -18.38
CA LEU A 49 22.28 -1.16 -17.23
C LEU A 49 23.65 -0.47 -17.34
N ARG A 50 23.73 0.62 -18.12
CA ARG A 50 24.82 1.59 -17.96
C ARG A 50 24.57 2.38 -16.68
N TYR A 51 25.02 1.85 -15.55
CA TYR A 51 25.22 2.66 -14.36
C TYR A 51 26.34 3.65 -14.63
N HIS A 52 26.02 4.94 -14.67
CA HIS A 52 27.04 5.97 -14.51
C HIS A 52 27.55 5.90 -13.07
N THR A 53 28.75 5.34 -12.88
CA THR A 53 29.49 5.40 -11.62
C THR A 53 29.81 6.85 -11.29
N ILE A 54 29.30 7.34 -10.16
CA ILE A 54 29.64 8.66 -9.61
C ILE A 54 30.99 8.54 -8.85
N PRO A 55 31.98 9.43 -9.08
CA PRO A 55 33.20 9.42 -8.29
C PRO A 55 32.94 9.88 -6.85
N LYS A 56 33.44 9.12 -5.87
CA LYS A 56 33.39 9.48 -4.45
C LYS A 56 34.28 10.72 -4.19
N LYS A 57 33.68 11.85 -3.81
CA LYS A 57 34.44 12.97 -3.20
C LYS A 57 34.46 12.85 -1.68
N SER A 58 35.65 13.09 -1.13
CA SER A 58 36.05 12.90 0.26
C SER A 58 35.24 13.72 1.27
N ARG A 59 34.96 13.12 2.43
CA ARG A 59 34.40 13.80 3.61
C ARG A 59 35.35 14.86 4.16
N LYS A 60 34.83 16.07 4.44
CA LYS A 60 35.37 16.94 5.48
C LYS A 60 34.24 17.40 6.42
N SER A 61 34.33 16.88 7.64
CA SER A 61 34.12 17.53 8.95
C SER A 61 33.04 18.60 9.14
N MET A 62 32.04 18.23 9.95
CA MET A 62 31.61 18.86 11.21
C MET A 62 31.36 20.38 11.25
N PHE A 63 30.08 20.77 11.35
CA PHE A 63 29.65 21.94 12.13
C PHE A 63 28.32 21.66 12.83
N ARG A 64 28.31 21.82 14.16
CA ARG A 64 27.10 21.87 14.98
C ARG A 64 26.55 23.30 14.91
N PHE A 65 25.27 23.47 14.62
CA PHE A 65 24.57 24.72 14.93
C PHE A 65 23.52 24.48 16.02
N ARG A 66 23.73 25.15 17.15
CA ARG A 66 22.69 25.44 18.14
C ARG A 66 21.66 26.35 17.44
N ARG A 67 20.37 26.09 17.67
CA ARG A 67 19.30 27.03 17.30
C ARG A 67 19.30 28.17 18.33
N ASP A 68 19.44 29.40 17.86
CA ASP A 68 19.15 30.62 18.63
C ASP A 68 17.86 31.24 18.08
N PRO A 69 16.86 31.64 18.90
CA PRO A 69 15.51 31.94 18.44
C PRO A 69 15.19 33.43 18.28
N THR A 70 16.15 34.27 17.91
CA THR A 70 15.91 35.70 17.61
C THR A 70 16.80 36.18 16.48
N TRP A 71 16.25 36.28 15.26
CA TRP A 71 16.88 37.05 14.19
C TRP A 71 15.81 37.68 13.30
N ASP A 72 15.57 38.98 13.54
CA ASP A 72 14.88 39.87 12.62
C ASP A 72 15.91 40.46 11.64
N PRO A 73 15.69 40.44 10.32
CA PRO A 73 16.64 41.01 9.37
C PRO A 73 16.35 42.51 9.19
N ILE A 74 17.19 43.35 9.79
CA ILE A 74 17.36 44.74 9.34
C ILE A 74 18.53 44.78 8.34
N GLY A 75 18.23 45.24 7.13
CA GLY A 75 19.15 45.99 6.26
C GLY A 75 20.35 45.24 5.67
N SER A 76 20.16 44.59 4.52
CA SER A 76 21.18 44.58 3.48
C SER A 76 20.52 44.48 2.10
N GLU A 77 20.69 45.53 1.30
CA GLU A 77 20.31 45.58 -0.10
C GLU A 77 21.05 44.49 -0.89
N THR A 78 20.34 43.40 -1.18
CA THR A 78 20.73 42.46 -2.23
C THR A 78 19.54 42.30 -3.16
N VAL A 79 19.78 42.69 -4.42
CA VAL A 79 18.93 42.54 -5.61
C VAL A 79 17.92 41.41 -5.43
N GLY A 80 16.65 41.80 -5.25
CA GLY A 80 15.54 40.91 -4.98
C GLY A 80 15.28 39.96 -6.14
N ILE A 81 15.86 38.76 -6.06
CA ILE A 81 15.23 37.59 -6.67
C ILE A 81 14.04 37.28 -5.77
N GLN A 82 12.90 37.83 -6.15
CA GLN A 82 11.62 37.64 -5.50
C GLN A 82 11.40 36.13 -5.28
N CYS A 83 11.23 35.76 -4.01
CA CYS A 83 10.98 34.42 -3.46
C CYS A 83 9.77 33.68 -4.10
N ASP A 84 9.10 34.31 -5.06
CA ASP A 84 7.85 33.86 -5.67
C ASP A 84 8.02 32.78 -6.74
N SER A 85 9.20 32.62 -7.36
CA SER A 85 9.39 31.66 -8.46
C SER A 85 9.60 30.22 -7.98
N VAL A 86 10.34 30.00 -6.88
CA VAL A 86 10.57 28.66 -6.33
C VAL A 86 9.35 28.14 -5.58
N THR A 87 8.65 29.04 -4.87
CA THR A 87 7.40 28.72 -4.19
C THR A 87 6.29 28.38 -5.19
N ARG A 88 6.29 28.99 -6.39
CA ARG A 88 5.33 28.68 -7.45
C ARG A 88 5.49 27.29 -8.03
N ILE A 89 6.68 26.74 -8.22
CA ILE A 89 6.82 25.35 -8.71
C ILE A 89 6.29 24.34 -7.66
N ALA A 90 6.41 24.66 -6.37
CA ALA A 90 5.74 23.92 -5.29
C ALA A 90 4.23 24.23 -5.15
N SER A 91 3.69 25.23 -5.86
CA SER A 91 2.30 25.71 -5.73
C SER A 91 1.48 25.63 -7.03
N ASP A 92 2.11 25.36 -8.16
CA ASP A 92 1.51 25.42 -9.49
C ASP A 92 0.42 24.35 -9.62
N PRO A 93 -0.86 24.74 -9.81
CA PRO A 93 -1.96 23.82 -9.98
C PRO A 93 -1.76 22.84 -11.16
N SER A 94 -1.07 23.28 -12.22
CA SER A 94 -0.84 22.51 -13.45
C SER A 94 0.13 21.35 -13.26
N ASN A 95 1.20 21.56 -12.49
CA ASN A 95 2.21 20.53 -12.19
C ASN A 95 1.95 19.81 -10.84
N SER A 96 0.89 20.21 -10.12
CA SER A 96 0.63 19.79 -8.74
C SER A 96 0.32 18.30 -8.54
N CYS A 97 -0.12 17.57 -9.57
CA CYS A 97 -0.52 16.17 -9.46
C CYS A 97 0.62 15.17 -9.71
N ARG A 98 1.74 15.57 -10.33
CA ARG A 98 2.77 14.61 -10.76
C ARG A 98 3.71 14.16 -9.65
N ILE A 99 4.03 15.05 -8.70
CA ILE A 99 5.02 14.79 -7.64
C ILE A 99 4.41 14.59 -6.26
N ARG A 100 3.10 14.85 -6.11
CA ARG A 100 2.36 14.77 -4.84
C ARG A 100 0.90 14.42 -5.10
N TYR A 101 0.27 13.75 -4.15
CA TYR A 101 -1.18 13.53 -4.16
C TYR A 101 -1.85 14.19 -2.95
N GLN A 102 -3.06 14.70 -3.15
CA GLN A 102 -3.84 15.31 -2.07
C GLN A 102 -4.58 14.25 -1.28
N ALA A 103 -4.54 14.33 0.06
CA ALA A 103 -5.32 13.45 0.91
C ALA A 103 -6.82 13.61 0.63
N PRO A 104 -7.59 12.52 0.49
CA PRO A 104 -9.00 12.60 0.08
C PRO A 104 -9.94 13.07 1.21
N GLY A 105 -9.58 12.85 2.48
CA GLY A 105 -10.47 13.10 3.60
C GLY A 105 -10.53 14.58 4.02
N LYS A 106 -11.73 15.12 4.25
CA LYS A 106 -11.92 16.48 4.82
C LYS A 106 -11.28 16.67 6.22
N LYS A 107 -11.01 15.56 6.92
CA LYS A 107 -10.33 15.53 8.22
C LYS A 107 -8.80 15.54 8.08
N ASP A 108 -8.27 15.23 6.90
CA ASP A 108 -6.84 15.20 6.61
C ASP A 108 -6.29 16.60 6.32
N SER A 109 -6.37 17.47 7.32
CA SER A 109 -5.96 18.87 7.23
C SER A 109 -4.95 19.23 8.29
N ILE A 110 -4.13 20.25 8.02
CA ILE A 110 -3.22 20.88 8.96
C ILE A 110 -3.67 22.32 9.18
N THR A 111 -3.72 22.75 10.43
CA THR A 111 -4.01 24.15 10.78
C THR A 111 -2.70 24.86 11.01
N ILE A 112 -2.44 25.92 10.25
CA ILE A 112 -1.30 26.80 10.43
C ILE A 112 -1.75 28.20 10.83
N LYS A 113 -0.87 28.93 11.53
CA LYS A 113 -1.06 30.33 11.84
C LYS A 113 -0.18 31.15 10.89
N GLU A 114 -0.80 31.93 10.01
CA GLU A 114 -0.11 32.79 9.06
C GLU A 114 -0.63 34.21 9.28
N ASN A 115 0.27 35.17 9.55
CA ASN A 115 -0.07 36.58 9.81
C ASN A 115 -1.12 36.79 10.92
N GLY A 116 -1.13 35.93 11.95
CA GLY A 116 -2.10 36.01 13.05
C GLY A 116 -3.38 35.20 12.82
N GLU A 117 -3.69 34.82 11.58
CA GLU A 117 -4.90 34.10 11.21
C GLU A 117 -4.68 32.59 11.14
N LYS A 118 -5.70 31.81 11.54
CA LYS A 118 -5.67 30.34 11.43
C LYS A 118 -6.14 29.94 10.04
N LYS A 119 -5.25 29.36 9.23
CA LYS A 119 -5.59 28.76 7.93
C LYS A 119 -5.57 27.24 8.01
N LYS A 120 -6.59 26.62 7.44
CA LYS A 120 -6.73 25.15 7.35
C LYS A 120 -6.32 24.70 5.96
N LEU A 121 -5.21 23.97 5.85
CA LEU A 121 -4.67 23.46 4.60
C LEU A 121 -4.89 21.95 4.50
N GLN A 122 -5.24 21.47 3.31
CA GLN A 122 -5.35 20.03 3.06
C GLN A 122 -3.96 19.38 3.02
N LYS A 123 -3.82 18.22 3.66
CA LYS A 123 -2.59 17.42 3.59
C LYS A 123 -2.33 16.95 2.16
N ARG A 124 -1.07 17.02 1.75
CA ARG A 124 -0.56 16.46 0.50
C ARG A 124 0.62 15.56 0.83
N TYR A 125 0.80 14.46 0.13
CA TYR A 125 1.92 13.55 0.34
C TYR A 125 2.77 13.51 -0.92
N LEU A 126 4.09 13.56 -0.75
CA LEU A 126 5.05 13.40 -1.85
C LEU A 126 5.03 11.97 -2.37
N LEU A 127 5.08 11.81 -3.70
CA LEU A 127 5.20 10.51 -4.38
C LEU A 127 6.66 10.04 -4.48
N TYR A 128 7.58 11.01 -4.51
CA TYR A 128 9.03 10.84 -4.61
C TYR A 128 9.72 11.38 -3.36
N SER A 129 10.97 10.98 -3.16
CA SER A 129 11.86 11.59 -2.18
C SER A 129 12.20 13.03 -2.57
N LEU A 130 12.53 13.87 -1.59
CA LEU A 130 12.97 15.25 -1.88
C LEU A 130 14.25 15.32 -2.73
N ASN A 131 15.07 14.27 -2.74
CA ASN A 131 16.26 14.21 -3.59
C ASN A 131 15.87 14.02 -5.06
N GLU A 132 14.95 13.09 -5.34
CA GLU A 132 14.45 12.86 -6.70
C GLU A 132 13.73 14.11 -7.23
N ILE A 133 12.91 14.75 -6.41
CA ILE A 133 12.21 16.00 -6.79
C ILE A 133 13.22 17.12 -7.06
N TYR A 134 14.31 17.21 -6.30
CA TYR A 134 15.35 18.20 -6.54
C TYR A 134 16.09 17.96 -7.87
N GLN A 135 16.35 16.70 -8.24
CA GLN A 135 16.96 16.39 -9.55
C GLN A 135 16.03 16.79 -10.69
N LEU A 136 14.74 16.38 -10.61
CA LEU A 136 13.73 16.80 -11.58
C LEU A 136 13.63 18.33 -11.68
N PHE A 137 13.71 19.03 -10.56
CA PHE A 137 13.67 20.50 -10.54
C PHE A 137 14.84 21.12 -11.30
N ILE A 138 16.07 20.63 -11.12
CA ILE A 138 17.25 21.15 -11.83
C ILE A 138 17.19 20.81 -13.30
N GLU A 139 16.74 19.60 -13.65
CA GLU A 139 16.56 19.17 -15.04
C GLU A 139 15.54 20.05 -15.78
N GLU A 140 14.42 20.38 -15.13
CA GLU A 140 13.38 21.26 -15.68
C GLU A 140 13.77 22.75 -15.64
N ASN A 141 14.67 23.16 -14.74
CA ASN A 141 15.03 24.56 -14.50
C ASN A 141 16.55 24.76 -14.38
N PRO A 142 17.32 24.49 -15.45
CA PRO A 142 18.79 24.56 -15.41
C PRO A 142 19.35 25.96 -15.08
N GLN A 143 18.57 27.01 -15.32
CA GLN A 143 18.93 28.40 -15.02
C GLN A 143 18.80 28.79 -13.54
N ILE A 144 18.12 27.99 -12.71
CA ILE A 144 17.90 28.32 -11.31
C ILE A 144 19.01 27.72 -10.44
N ALA A 145 19.88 28.59 -9.91
CA ALA A 145 20.92 28.19 -8.96
C ALA A 145 20.35 28.07 -7.54
N ILE A 146 19.86 26.89 -7.17
CA ILE A 146 19.44 26.59 -5.80
C ILE A 146 20.10 25.32 -5.26
N GLY A 147 20.61 25.40 -4.02
CA GLY A 147 21.17 24.25 -3.33
C GLY A 147 20.10 23.29 -2.81
N CYS A 148 20.41 22.00 -2.74
CA CYS A 148 19.50 20.95 -2.30
C CYS A 148 18.90 21.24 -0.90
N SER A 149 19.69 21.74 0.04
CA SER A 149 19.22 22.06 1.40
C SER A 149 18.20 23.21 1.39
N SER A 150 18.49 24.29 0.66
CA SER A 150 17.60 25.44 0.52
C SER A 150 16.29 25.06 -0.18
N PHE A 151 16.37 24.22 -1.21
CA PHE A 151 15.19 23.67 -1.89
C PHE A 151 14.29 22.90 -0.92
N LYS A 152 14.88 22.02 -0.10
CA LYS A 152 14.12 21.21 0.89
C LYS A 152 13.45 22.06 1.96
N SER A 153 14.07 23.17 2.38
CA SER A 153 13.47 24.09 3.37
C SER A 153 12.27 24.86 2.83
N LEU A 154 12.15 25.01 1.50
CA LEU A 154 11.01 25.68 0.87
C LEU A 154 9.76 24.78 0.78
N ARG A 155 9.83 23.53 1.25
CA ARG A 155 8.69 22.61 1.28
C ARG A 155 7.57 23.19 2.17
N PRO A 156 6.35 23.38 1.64
CA PRO A 156 5.21 23.80 2.45
C PRO A 156 4.89 22.81 3.57
N CYS A 157 4.49 23.30 4.73
CA CYS A 157 4.17 22.49 5.91
C CYS A 157 3.04 21.49 5.69
N ASN A 158 2.11 21.75 4.76
CA ASN A 158 1.01 20.83 4.41
C ASN A 158 1.42 19.73 3.41
N VAL A 159 2.67 19.74 2.95
CA VAL A 159 3.25 18.72 2.07
C VAL A 159 4.10 17.77 2.90
N LEU A 160 3.56 16.60 3.21
CA LEU A 160 4.15 15.54 4.02
C LEU A 160 5.02 14.60 3.17
N TYR A 161 5.94 13.90 3.82
CA TYR A 161 6.78 12.90 3.18
C TYR A 161 5.97 11.68 2.75
N LYS A 162 6.48 10.95 1.75
CA LYS A 162 5.93 9.65 1.34
C LYS A 162 5.83 8.65 2.51
N SER A 163 6.80 8.69 3.42
CA SER A 163 6.83 7.84 4.61
C SER A 163 5.76 8.17 5.64
N GLU A 164 5.17 9.37 5.57
CA GLU A 164 4.07 9.81 6.43
C GLU A 164 2.71 9.48 5.82
N THR A 165 2.68 8.94 4.59
CA THR A 165 1.44 8.42 4.00
C THR A 165 0.87 7.35 4.93
N PRO A 166 -0.40 7.44 5.33
CA PRO A 166 -1.03 6.41 6.13
C PRO A 166 -1.09 5.11 5.32
N HIS A 167 -0.13 4.21 5.55
CA HIS A 167 0.01 2.92 4.88
C HIS A 167 -1.03 1.87 5.34
N ASN A 168 -1.96 2.28 6.20
CA ASN A 168 -2.63 1.35 7.10
C ASN A 168 -4.02 0.89 6.62
N LEU A 169 -4.45 1.29 5.42
CA LEU A 169 -5.76 0.88 4.89
C LEU A 169 -5.58 0.30 3.48
N CYS A 170 -5.72 -1.02 3.34
CA CYS A 170 -6.00 -1.58 2.02
C CYS A 170 -7.44 -1.21 1.69
N LEU A 171 -7.65 -0.40 0.65
CA LEU A 171 -8.97 -0.09 0.12
C LEU A 171 -9.41 -1.12 -0.94
N CYS A 172 -8.83 -2.31 -0.87
CA CYS A 172 -9.12 -3.40 -1.78
C CYS A 172 -10.42 -4.10 -1.40
N ILE A 173 -11.08 -4.67 -2.40
CA ILE A 173 -12.34 -5.43 -2.26
C ILE A 173 -12.26 -6.51 -1.18
N HIS A 174 -11.10 -7.17 -1.02
CA HIS A 174 -10.89 -8.21 -0.02
C HIS A 174 -10.97 -7.70 1.43
N HIS A 175 -10.37 -6.55 1.74
CA HIS A 175 -10.43 -5.99 3.09
C HIS A 175 -11.77 -5.31 3.35
N GLU A 176 -12.26 -4.54 2.38
CA GLU A 176 -13.48 -3.75 2.53
C GLU A 176 -14.71 -4.66 2.68
N ASN A 177 -14.80 -5.75 1.93
CA ASN A 177 -15.92 -6.69 2.06
C ASN A 177 -15.93 -7.40 3.42
N ILE A 178 -14.77 -7.76 3.97
CA ILE A 178 -14.70 -8.33 5.31
C ILE A 178 -15.13 -7.30 6.35
N CYS A 179 -14.68 -6.04 6.24
CA CYS A 179 -15.14 -4.96 7.12
C CYS A 179 -16.67 -4.81 7.09
N LEU A 180 -17.28 -4.76 5.90
CA LEU A 180 -18.73 -4.59 5.75
C LEU A 180 -19.51 -5.77 6.36
N LEU A 181 -19.05 -7.00 6.15
CA LEU A 181 -19.67 -8.19 6.74
C LEU A 181 -19.54 -8.22 8.25
N LEU A 182 -18.35 -7.94 8.79
CA LEU A 182 -18.12 -7.89 10.23
C LEU A 182 -18.96 -6.80 10.90
N GLN A 183 -19.12 -5.64 10.25
CA GLN A 183 -20.01 -4.58 10.74
C GLN A 183 -21.47 -5.03 10.79
N ALA A 184 -21.94 -5.79 9.80
CA ALA A 184 -23.32 -6.25 9.77
C ALA A 184 -23.64 -7.31 10.84
N ILE A 185 -22.65 -8.10 11.27
CA ILE A 185 -22.84 -9.19 12.24
C ILE A 185 -22.26 -8.90 13.65
N ASN A 186 -21.70 -7.70 13.89
CA ASN A 186 -20.92 -7.41 15.11
C ASN A 186 -21.72 -7.58 16.43
N GLU A 187 -23.03 -7.35 16.42
CA GLU A 187 -23.93 -7.54 17.56
C GLU A 187 -24.64 -8.90 17.53
N ARG A 188 -24.42 -9.68 16.47
CA ARG A 188 -25.11 -10.95 16.20
C ARG A 188 -24.19 -12.17 16.33
N VAL A 189 -22.94 -11.96 16.74
CA VAL A 189 -21.99 -13.04 17.01
C VAL A 189 -21.21 -12.70 18.28
N HIS A 190 -21.21 -13.61 19.25
CA HIS A 190 -20.45 -13.42 20.48
C HIS A 190 -18.96 -13.25 20.18
N GLY A 191 -18.34 -12.20 20.75
CA GLY A 191 -16.91 -11.93 20.61
C GLY A 191 -16.48 -11.16 19.35
N LEU A 192 -17.42 -10.77 18.46
CA LEU A 192 -17.11 -9.92 17.29
C LEU A 192 -17.33 -8.43 17.49
N LYS A 193 -17.82 -8.00 18.66
CA LYS A 193 -18.09 -6.59 18.93
C LYS A 193 -16.81 -5.76 18.82
N SER A 194 -16.80 -4.79 17.90
CA SER A 194 -15.70 -3.84 17.68
C SER A 194 -14.35 -4.48 17.33
N ILE A 195 -14.36 -5.67 16.73
CA ILE A 195 -13.12 -6.33 16.29
C ILE A 195 -12.52 -5.61 15.07
N ASP A 196 -11.21 -5.36 15.09
CA ASP A 196 -10.48 -4.89 13.92
C ASP A 196 -10.03 -6.06 13.03
N LEU A 197 -9.69 -5.79 11.76
CA LEU A 197 -9.31 -6.84 10.81
C LEU A 197 -8.09 -7.65 11.24
N HIS A 198 -7.11 -7.05 11.91
CA HIS A 198 -5.93 -7.78 12.35
C HIS A 198 -6.27 -8.73 13.50
N SER A 199 -7.08 -8.28 14.46
CA SER A 199 -7.63 -9.15 15.51
C SER A 199 -8.51 -10.26 14.92
N PHE A 200 -9.29 -9.96 13.87
CA PHE A 200 -10.07 -10.97 13.15
C PHE A 200 -9.20 -12.04 12.49
N VAL A 201 -8.10 -11.66 11.84
CA VAL A 201 -7.12 -12.64 11.31
C VAL A 201 -6.60 -13.53 12.43
N LYS A 202 -6.18 -12.95 13.57
CA LYS A 202 -5.67 -13.72 14.72
C LYS A 202 -6.71 -14.64 15.35
N LEU A 203 -7.99 -14.32 15.23
CA LEU A 203 -9.07 -15.20 15.67
C LEU A 203 -9.21 -16.43 14.75
N LEU A 204 -8.92 -16.28 13.46
CA LEU A 204 -9.04 -17.34 12.46
C LEU A 204 -7.80 -18.25 12.41
N VAL A 205 -6.60 -17.71 12.58
CA VAL A 205 -5.35 -18.45 12.34
C VAL A 205 -4.50 -18.61 13.61
N CYS A 206 -3.74 -19.71 13.66
CA CYS A 206 -2.75 -19.97 14.69
C CYS A 206 -1.59 -18.97 14.71
N ASP A 207 -1.11 -18.66 13.52
CA ASP A 207 0.11 -17.90 13.29
C ASP A 207 -0.04 -17.18 11.95
N ASP A 208 -0.08 -15.86 11.98
CA ASP A 208 -0.32 -15.02 10.81
C ASP A 208 0.97 -14.73 10.00
N THR A 209 2.07 -15.38 10.37
CA THR A 209 3.34 -15.42 9.64
C THR A 209 3.54 -16.70 8.85
N LYS A 210 2.76 -17.75 9.14
CA LYS A 210 2.86 -19.06 8.48
C LYS A 210 1.90 -19.17 7.30
N GLU A 211 2.46 -19.55 6.16
CA GLU A 211 1.71 -19.81 4.93
C GLU A 211 0.59 -20.82 5.16
N LEU A 212 0.89 -21.97 5.78
CA LEU A 212 -0.11 -23.01 6.06
C LEU A 212 -1.32 -22.53 6.87
N CYS A 213 -1.13 -21.66 7.87
CA CYS A 213 -2.27 -21.11 8.62
C CYS A 213 -3.05 -20.11 7.74
N MET A 214 -2.37 -19.25 6.98
CA MET A 214 -2.99 -18.21 6.15
C MET A 214 -3.65 -18.75 4.87
N PHE A 215 -3.21 -19.90 4.36
CA PHE A 215 -3.76 -20.55 3.17
C PHE A 215 -4.85 -21.58 3.53
N LYS A 216 -5.14 -21.74 4.83
CA LYS A 216 -6.18 -22.62 5.39
C LYS A 216 -5.89 -24.12 5.26
N ASP A 217 -4.64 -24.49 5.03
CA ASP A 217 -4.15 -25.87 5.01
C ASP A 217 -3.70 -26.38 6.39
N CYS A 218 -3.72 -25.53 7.42
CA CYS A 218 -3.33 -25.92 8.78
C CYS A 218 -4.45 -26.65 9.53
N SER A 219 -4.16 -27.90 9.94
CA SER A 219 -5.07 -28.75 10.72
C SER A 219 -5.42 -28.20 12.11
N ARG A 220 -4.63 -27.28 12.67
CA ARG A 220 -4.86 -26.70 14.00
C ARG A 220 -5.88 -25.55 14.00
N CYS A 221 -6.05 -24.86 12.87
CA CYS A 221 -6.93 -23.69 12.77
C CYS A 221 -7.94 -23.79 11.62
N SER A 222 -8.09 -24.97 11.00
CA SER A 222 -9.10 -25.25 9.98
C SER A 222 -10.50 -24.93 10.52
N ASP A 223 -10.81 -25.37 11.73
CA ASP A 223 -12.13 -25.28 12.36
C ASP A 223 -12.37 -23.99 13.15
N ASN A 224 -11.37 -23.11 13.26
CA ASN A 224 -11.51 -21.89 14.05
C ASN A 224 -12.68 -21.01 13.61
N PHE A 225 -12.96 -20.94 12.30
CA PHE A 225 -14.11 -20.19 11.81
C PHE A 225 -15.43 -20.76 12.34
N LYS A 226 -15.59 -22.09 12.31
CA LYS A 226 -16.78 -22.76 12.81
C LYS A 226 -16.95 -22.50 14.31
N ILE A 227 -15.91 -22.83 15.09
CA ILE A 227 -15.93 -22.76 16.55
C ILE A 227 -16.11 -21.32 17.07
N LYS A 228 -15.42 -20.35 16.45
CA LYS A 228 -15.35 -18.97 16.95
C LYS A 228 -16.39 -18.05 16.33
N ILE A 229 -16.93 -18.38 15.16
CA ILE A 229 -17.91 -17.53 14.45
C ILE A 229 -19.25 -18.25 14.31
N GLN A 230 -19.31 -19.38 13.61
CA GLN A 230 -20.59 -20.03 13.29
C GLN A 230 -21.33 -20.52 14.53
N ASP A 231 -20.61 -21.16 15.46
CA ASP A 231 -21.19 -21.69 16.71
C ASP A 231 -21.51 -20.57 17.71
N GLN A 232 -21.12 -19.32 17.43
CA GLN A 232 -21.30 -18.15 18.29
C GLN A 232 -22.39 -17.19 17.80
N ILE A 233 -23.16 -17.58 16.77
CA ILE A 233 -24.25 -16.77 16.21
C ILE A 233 -25.40 -16.62 17.21
N ILE A 234 -25.86 -15.39 17.37
CA ILE A 234 -27.02 -15.00 18.16
C ILE A 234 -28.19 -14.82 17.20
N ASP A 235 -29.24 -15.62 17.38
CA ASP A 235 -30.45 -15.64 16.53
C ASP A 235 -30.11 -15.78 15.03
N PRO A 236 -29.78 -17.00 14.57
CA PRO A 236 -29.37 -17.26 13.19
C PRO A 236 -30.42 -16.86 12.14
N SER A 237 -31.69 -16.82 12.54
CA SER A 237 -32.84 -16.51 11.68
C SER A 237 -33.17 -15.02 11.60
N ALA A 238 -32.53 -14.18 12.42
CA ALA A 238 -32.75 -12.74 12.38
C ALA A 238 -32.42 -12.18 11.00
N ILE A 239 -33.30 -11.31 10.49
CA ILE A 239 -33.08 -10.62 9.23
C ILE A 239 -32.17 -9.41 9.46
N ILE A 240 -31.10 -9.34 8.66
CA ILE A 240 -30.15 -8.24 8.63
C ILE A 240 -29.94 -7.77 7.19
N LYS A 241 -29.37 -6.57 7.07
CA LYS A 241 -28.94 -6.00 5.79
C LYS A 241 -27.42 -5.86 5.80
N TRP A 242 -26.78 -6.19 4.69
CA TRP A 242 -25.35 -5.99 4.52
C TRP A 242 -25.05 -5.55 3.09
N SER A 243 -23.84 -5.04 2.87
CA SER A 243 -23.41 -4.62 1.54
C SER A 243 -22.07 -5.24 1.20
N LEU A 244 -21.79 -5.42 -0.09
CA LEU A 244 -20.50 -5.86 -0.59
C LEU A 244 -20.13 -5.07 -1.84
N TRP A 245 -18.84 -4.82 -2.01
CA TRP A 245 -18.29 -4.42 -3.29
C TRP A 245 -18.20 -5.63 -4.22
N SER A 246 -18.63 -5.44 -5.46
CA SER A 246 -18.57 -6.42 -6.54
C SER A 246 -18.08 -5.75 -7.82
N THR A 247 -17.35 -6.50 -8.64
CA THR A 247 -16.88 -6.03 -9.95
C THR A 247 -17.89 -6.46 -11.01
N THR A 248 -18.45 -5.50 -11.74
CA THR A 248 -19.37 -5.78 -12.85
C THR A 248 -18.63 -6.32 -14.07
N LYS A 249 -19.37 -6.85 -15.04
CA LYS A 249 -18.84 -7.29 -16.34
C LYS A 249 -18.10 -6.18 -17.10
N GLU A 250 -18.41 -4.92 -16.79
CA GLU A 250 -17.75 -3.74 -17.38
C GLU A 250 -16.50 -3.29 -16.60
N ASN A 251 -15.94 -4.14 -15.73
CA ASN A 251 -14.82 -3.82 -14.83
C ASN A 251 -15.06 -2.61 -13.91
N ARG A 252 -16.31 -2.27 -13.63
CA ARG A 252 -16.67 -1.23 -12.66
C ARG A 252 -16.92 -1.86 -11.30
N THR A 253 -16.36 -1.27 -10.26
CA THR A 253 -16.60 -1.74 -8.89
C THR A 253 -17.81 -1.00 -8.32
N VAL A 254 -18.85 -1.75 -7.98
CA VAL A 254 -20.12 -1.23 -7.46
C VAL A 254 -20.41 -1.83 -6.10
N LYS A 255 -21.06 -1.06 -5.23
CA LYS A 255 -21.54 -1.54 -3.93
C LYS A 255 -22.94 -2.08 -4.11
N VAL A 256 -23.15 -3.33 -3.71
CA VAL A 256 -24.41 -4.07 -3.82
C VAL A 256 -24.94 -4.34 -2.42
N ASP A 257 -26.21 -4.03 -2.20
CA ASP A 257 -26.91 -4.28 -0.94
C ASP A 257 -27.63 -5.63 -1.01
N TYR A 258 -27.66 -6.31 0.14
CA TYR A 258 -28.28 -7.61 0.34
C TYR A 258 -29.12 -7.58 1.62
N ASP A 259 -30.16 -8.41 1.64
CA ASP A 259 -30.97 -8.70 2.81
C ASP A 259 -31.13 -10.22 2.96
N GLY A 260 -31.23 -10.67 4.21
CA GLY A 260 -31.34 -12.09 4.52
C GLY A 260 -31.04 -12.38 5.98
N THR A 261 -30.90 -13.66 6.31
CA THR A 261 -30.65 -14.07 7.69
C THR A 261 -29.20 -13.81 8.12
N VAL A 262 -28.95 -13.72 9.43
CA VAL A 262 -27.60 -13.67 9.99
C VAL A 262 -26.78 -14.87 9.50
N GLN A 263 -27.38 -16.06 9.48
CA GLN A 263 -26.72 -17.26 8.96
C GLN A 263 -26.26 -17.10 7.51
N ASN A 264 -27.09 -16.51 6.64
CA ASN A 264 -26.72 -16.26 5.24
C ASN A 264 -25.52 -15.32 5.14
N CYS A 265 -25.51 -14.24 5.93
CA CYS A 265 -24.39 -13.31 5.97
C CYS A 265 -23.08 -13.99 6.45
N VAL A 266 -23.15 -14.84 7.48
CA VAL A 266 -21.99 -15.60 7.96
C VAL A 266 -21.50 -16.61 6.93
N ASN A 267 -22.40 -17.27 6.19
CA ASN A 267 -22.03 -18.15 5.09
C ASN A 267 -21.31 -17.37 3.98
N VAL A 268 -21.79 -16.17 3.64
CA VAL A 268 -21.11 -15.28 2.69
C VAL A 268 -19.72 -14.89 3.21
N LEU A 269 -19.59 -14.54 4.50
CA LEU A 269 -18.30 -14.29 5.15
C LEU A 269 -17.35 -15.47 4.99
N GLN A 270 -17.82 -16.70 5.21
CA GLN A 270 -17.01 -17.91 5.05
C GLN A 270 -16.39 -18.02 3.65
N THR A 271 -17.16 -17.73 2.59
CA THR A 271 -16.65 -17.77 1.21
C THR A 271 -15.56 -16.74 0.92
N LYS A 272 -15.51 -15.65 1.69
CA LYS A 272 -14.55 -14.55 1.51
C LYS A 272 -13.29 -14.69 2.35
N ILE A 273 -13.25 -15.62 3.31
CA ILE A 273 -12.11 -15.78 4.23
C ILE A 273 -10.84 -16.22 3.51
N ASN A 274 -10.89 -17.27 2.71
CA ASN A 274 -9.70 -17.79 2.02
C ASN A 274 -9.01 -16.73 1.13
N PRO A 275 -9.73 -16.05 0.20
CA PRO A 275 -9.09 -15.02 -0.62
C PRO A 275 -8.62 -13.81 0.20
N PHE A 276 -9.31 -13.48 1.31
CA PHE A 276 -8.87 -12.43 2.22
C PHE A 276 -7.55 -12.78 2.92
N LEU A 277 -7.46 -13.97 3.54
CA LEU A 277 -6.25 -14.40 4.26
C LEU A 277 -5.06 -14.52 3.31
N PHE A 278 -5.26 -15.13 2.14
CA PHE A 278 -4.25 -15.20 1.09
C PHE A 278 -3.74 -13.80 0.73
N HIS A 279 -4.65 -12.87 0.44
CA HIS A 279 -4.30 -11.49 0.10
C HIS A 279 -3.52 -10.79 1.24
N VAL A 280 -3.95 -10.96 2.50
CA VAL A 280 -3.25 -10.40 3.67
C VAL A 280 -1.82 -10.93 3.77
N PHE A 281 -1.62 -12.23 3.57
CA PHE A 281 -0.30 -12.86 3.60
C PHE A 281 0.61 -12.33 2.49
N ILE A 282 0.15 -12.38 1.23
CA ILE A 282 0.93 -11.92 0.07
C ILE A 282 1.31 -10.44 0.21
N LYS A 283 0.37 -9.58 0.60
CA LYS A 283 0.65 -8.15 0.86
C LYS A 283 1.76 -7.97 1.88
N ARG A 284 1.75 -8.73 2.97
CA ARG A 284 2.77 -8.65 4.03
C ARG A 284 4.14 -9.12 3.53
N GLN A 285 4.18 -10.24 2.81
CA GLN A 285 5.43 -10.77 2.23
C GLN A 285 6.04 -9.79 1.23
N GLN A 286 5.23 -9.20 0.35
CA GLN A 286 5.68 -8.16 -0.59
C GLN A 286 6.23 -6.94 0.14
N SER A 287 5.53 -6.47 1.18
CA SER A 287 5.99 -5.35 2.01
C SER A 287 7.33 -5.67 2.69
N ASN A 288 7.47 -6.85 3.30
CA ASN A 288 8.69 -7.28 3.96
C ASN A 288 9.87 -7.37 2.98
N PHE A 289 9.64 -7.97 1.81
CA PHE A 289 10.63 -8.08 0.75
C PHE A 289 11.09 -6.68 0.29
N PHE A 290 10.16 -5.77 0.04
CA PHE A 290 10.48 -4.39 -0.36
C PHE A 290 11.30 -3.64 0.70
N GLU A 291 10.95 -3.78 1.99
CA GLU A 291 11.71 -3.18 3.08
C GLU A 291 13.12 -3.78 3.23
N MET A 292 13.29 -5.08 2.95
CA MET A 292 14.62 -5.70 2.90
C MET A 292 15.48 -5.12 1.77
N PHE A 293 14.91 -4.90 0.58
CA PHE A 293 15.62 -4.31 -0.55
C PHE A 293 16.02 -2.85 -0.30
N LYS A 294 15.13 -2.04 0.28
CA LYS A 294 15.47 -0.67 0.71
C LYS A 294 16.72 -0.66 1.58
N LYS A 295 16.75 -1.51 2.62
CA LYS A 295 17.89 -1.57 3.56
C LYS A 295 19.20 -1.96 2.88
N LYS A 296 19.15 -2.79 1.82
CA LYS A 296 20.34 -3.16 1.02
C LYS A 296 20.85 -1.99 0.17
N CYS A 297 19.96 -1.22 -0.45
CA CYS A 297 20.33 -0.10 -1.32
C CYS A 297 20.90 1.13 -0.59
N TYR A 298 20.67 1.25 0.73
CA TYR A 298 21.23 2.34 1.55
C TYR A 298 22.58 2.00 2.21
N ARG A 299 23.16 0.83 1.94
CA ARG A 299 24.52 0.46 2.35
C ARG A 299 25.49 0.61 1.18
#